data_AF-A0A7C6E3M8-F1
#
_entry.id   AF-A0A7C6E3M8-F1
#
_cell.length_a   1.000
_cell.length_b   1.000
_cell.length_c   1.000
_cell.angle_alpha   90.00
_cell.angle_beta   90.00
_cell.angle_gamma   90.00
#
_symmetry.space_group_name_H-M   'P 1'
#
loop_
_entity.id
_entity.type
_entity.pdbx_description
1 polymer ?
#
loop_
_entity_poly.entity_id
_entity_poly.type
_entity_poly.pdbx_seq_one_letter_code
_entity_poly.pdbx_strand_id
1 'polypeptide(L)'
;MQQRPIDKSGSRRNHAAGVRRPGWRAGTACALAFMLAWQPGPAAGWCAQSPAPPLSTEVFQAMQEALQQPYLDLFERADSLRFTPAQIEAMRKYLDRARDSCVRLYRQRAAGYQKERERTQAELKRRTASLEDPERRQIHCKIQNARILESQAQMLAEHAIPVAYENKKAKLELIEKWPEELKRIRAEIASGAYHQRRFGDVKDIGVRELVPGQERDVKDGQEAVRQLKMTGLLPPELDNAAIRKYVTDLAHKIGARSDLRVPLNVTVLNSKEINAFALPGGFLFVQRGLLEAVEDEAQLAGVIAHEIAHVTGRHGYKLMKRATIASIIYQAAQLAAVLLTGGAATLGTYYALQYGFYGLGLVLSLDLLGVSREFELEADQLGVQYAWNAGYDPSGFIRFFDRMATREGYVNGASWFRTHPPFYARMVQTRREMMFLPEKPGLIRESDEFKRFKAELAKVTAQAQEEEKNKPSLLAPVQGCPAPEKIEYKPGQPIETICSPSGS
;
A
#
# COMPACT_ATOMS: atom_id res chain seq x y z
N MET A 1 -62.19 -20.33 33.27
CA MET A 1 -62.82 -21.06 32.15
C MET A 1 -61.69 -21.65 31.32
N GLN A 2 -61.31 -22.92 31.51
CA GLN A 2 -61.86 -24.12 30.83
C GLN A 2 -61.77 -24.01 29.29
N GLN A 3 -61.34 -24.98 28.49
CA GLN A 3 -60.82 -26.34 28.66
C GLN A 3 -60.27 -26.77 27.26
N ARG A 4 -59.40 -27.79 27.24
CA ARG A 4 -58.84 -28.50 26.08
C ARG A 4 -59.91 -29.35 25.31
N PRO A 5 -59.55 -30.41 24.54
CA PRO A 5 -58.93 -30.51 23.19
C PRO A 5 -59.76 -31.45 22.26
N ILE A 6 -59.31 -31.72 21.02
CA ILE A 6 -59.66 -32.98 20.32
C ILE A 6 -58.43 -33.59 19.64
N ASP A 7 -58.16 -34.83 20.03
CA ASP A 7 -57.24 -35.81 19.45
C ASP A 7 -58.07 -36.80 18.60
N LYS A 8 -57.53 -37.29 17.47
CA LYS A 8 -57.95 -38.57 16.86
C LYS A 8 -56.77 -39.25 16.17
N SER A 9 -56.31 -40.29 16.86
CA SER A 9 -55.57 -41.48 16.44
C SER A 9 -56.01 -42.13 15.12
N GLY A 10 -55.03 -42.76 14.45
CA GLY A 10 -55.25 -43.85 13.48
C GLY A 10 -54.02 -44.76 13.41
N SER A 11 -54.18 -46.02 13.81
CA SER A 11 -53.12 -47.05 13.92
C SER A 11 -53.36 -48.20 12.93
N ARG A 12 -52.26 -48.86 12.48
CA ARG A 12 -52.05 -50.32 12.21
C ARG A 12 -50.79 -50.48 11.34
N ARG A 13 -49.69 -51.09 11.85
CA ARG A 13 -49.28 -52.53 11.77
C ARG A 13 -49.19 -53.04 10.31
N ASN A 14 -48.27 -53.90 9.86
CA ASN A 14 -47.03 -54.57 10.26
C ASN A 14 -46.71 -55.46 9.03
N HIS A 15 -45.44 -55.63 8.62
CA HIS A 15 -44.79 -56.94 8.43
C HIS A 15 -43.45 -56.87 7.68
N ALA A 16 -42.62 -57.84 8.04
CA ALA A 16 -41.19 -57.95 7.86
C ALA A 16 -40.81 -58.94 6.75
N ALA A 17 -39.57 -58.80 6.26
CA ALA A 17 -38.63 -59.85 5.80
C ALA A 17 -37.51 -59.13 5.02
N GLY A 18 -36.21 -59.38 5.13
CA GLY A 18 -35.41 -60.37 5.83
C GLY A 18 -34.09 -60.56 5.04
N VAL A 19 -32.97 -60.79 5.76
CA VAL A 19 -31.85 -61.70 5.39
C VAL A 19 -30.90 -61.21 4.26
N ARG A 20 -29.55 -61.31 4.28
CA ARG A 20 -28.47 -61.76 5.19
C ARG A 20 -27.12 -61.23 4.64
N ARG A 21 -26.10 -61.10 5.49
CA ARG A 21 -24.66 -61.02 5.13
C ARG A 21 -24.14 -62.40 4.69
N PRO A 22 -22.97 -62.47 4.03
CA PRO A 22 -21.79 -62.92 4.78
C PRO A 22 -20.47 -62.25 4.34
N GLY A 23 -19.49 -62.25 5.24
CA GLY A 23 -18.06 -62.26 4.88
C GLY A 23 -17.51 -63.68 5.05
N TRP A 24 -16.31 -63.95 4.52
CA TRP A 24 -15.33 -64.94 4.98
C TRP A 24 -13.96 -64.69 4.30
N ARG A 25 -12.88 -65.08 4.99
CA ARG A 25 -11.45 -64.96 4.64
C ARG A 25 -10.91 -66.31 4.14
N ALA A 26 -9.83 -66.27 3.33
CA ALA A 26 -8.70 -67.22 3.12
C ALA A 26 -8.30 -67.20 1.62
N GLY A 27 -7.06 -67.31 1.15
CA GLY A 27 -5.73 -67.51 1.72
C GLY A 27 -4.70 -67.65 0.57
N THR A 28 -3.41 -67.57 0.93
CA THR A 28 -2.20 -68.12 0.25
C THR A 28 -1.71 -67.60 -1.12
N ALA A 29 -0.66 -66.79 -1.04
CA ALA A 29 0.69 -66.95 -1.64
C ALA A 29 0.87 -67.54 -3.06
N CYS A 30 1.40 -66.69 -3.95
CA CYS A 30 2.48 -67.06 -4.87
C CYS A 30 3.44 -65.87 -5.00
N ALA A 31 4.67 -66.09 -4.52
CA ALA A 31 5.81 -65.23 -4.78
C ALA A 31 6.45 -65.67 -6.10
N LEU A 32 6.81 -64.72 -6.98
CA LEU A 32 7.95 -64.83 -7.89
C LEU A 32 8.32 -63.44 -8.39
N ALA A 33 9.63 -63.24 -8.48
CA ALA A 33 10.31 -61.97 -8.51
C ALA A 33 10.15 -61.19 -9.83
N PHE A 34 9.99 -59.88 -9.71
CA PHE A 34 10.54 -58.92 -10.65
C PHE A 34 11.09 -57.73 -9.85
N MET A 35 12.39 -57.76 -9.58
CA MET A 35 13.14 -56.58 -9.18
C MET A 35 13.23 -55.66 -10.39
N LEU A 36 12.51 -54.54 -10.37
CA LEU A 36 12.84 -53.37 -11.20
C LEU A 36 12.74 -52.13 -10.31
N ALA A 37 13.86 -51.42 -10.26
CA ALA A 37 14.14 -50.31 -9.38
C ALA A 37 13.09 -49.19 -9.48
N TRP A 38 12.45 -48.89 -8.36
CA TRP A 38 11.83 -47.58 -8.15
C TRP A 38 12.92 -46.58 -7.80
N GLN A 39 13.46 -45.90 -8.81
CA GLN A 39 14.13 -44.63 -8.56
C GLN A 39 13.05 -43.58 -8.27
N PRO A 40 13.13 -42.83 -7.16
CA PRO A 40 12.33 -41.62 -7.02
C PRO A 40 12.84 -40.64 -8.08
N GLY A 41 12.01 -40.39 -9.09
CA GLY A 41 12.27 -39.30 -10.04
C GLY A 41 12.46 -37.99 -9.25
N PRO A 42 13.34 -37.09 -9.70
CA PRO A 42 13.57 -35.84 -8.99
C PRO A 42 12.24 -35.11 -8.90
N ALA A 43 11.89 -34.65 -7.70
CA ALA A 43 10.84 -33.68 -7.53
C ALA A 43 11.11 -32.56 -8.54
N ALA A 44 10.22 -32.39 -9.52
CA ALA A 44 10.31 -31.30 -10.47
C ALA A 44 10.32 -30.01 -9.64
N GLY A 45 11.51 -29.45 -9.44
CA GLY A 45 11.67 -28.12 -8.90
C GLY A 45 11.05 -27.19 -9.92
N TRP A 46 9.84 -26.71 -9.64
CA TRP A 46 9.24 -25.61 -10.38
C TRP A 46 10.09 -24.37 -10.08
N CYS A 47 11.23 -24.25 -10.76
CA CYS A 47 11.98 -23.00 -10.80
C CYS A 47 11.02 -21.97 -11.37
N ALA A 48 10.70 -20.93 -10.59
CA ALA A 48 9.93 -19.80 -11.06
C ALA A 48 10.73 -19.10 -12.16
N GLN A 49 10.58 -19.57 -13.40
CA GLN A 49 11.14 -18.91 -14.57
C GLN A 49 10.23 -17.73 -14.91
N SER A 50 10.83 -16.60 -15.26
CA SER A 50 10.09 -15.47 -15.81
C SER A 50 9.32 -15.94 -17.05
N PRO A 51 8.05 -15.52 -17.23
CA PRO A 51 7.29 -15.92 -18.40
C PRO A 51 8.00 -15.45 -19.68
N ALA A 52 7.90 -16.23 -20.75
CA ALA A 52 8.44 -15.85 -22.05
C ALA A 52 7.76 -14.55 -22.55
N PRO A 53 8.52 -13.64 -23.21
CA PRO A 53 7.96 -12.46 -23.86
C PRO A 53 6.87 -12.87 -24.87
N PRO A 54 5.70 -12.20 -24.89
CA PRO A 54 4.59 -12.59 -25.75
C PRO A 54 4.63 -11.95 -27.16
N LEU A 55 5.64 -11.14 -27.45
CA LEU A 55 5.75 -10.28 -28.63
C LEU A 55 7.14 -10.45 -29.28
N SER A 56 7.33 -9.92 -30.50
CA SER A 56 8.67 -9.84 -31.08
C SER A 56 9.59 -9.05 -30.15
N THR A 57 10.89 -9.36 -30.18
CA THR A 57 11.89 -8.76 -29.31
C THR A 57 11.84 -7.24 -29.37
N GLU A 58 11.70 -6.67 -30.57
CA GLU A 58 11.70 -5.23 -30.82
C GLU A 58 10.46 -4.58 -30.20
N VAL A 59 9.27 -5.15 -30.42
CA VAL A 59 8.02 -4.61 -29.87
C VAL A 59 8.00 -4.72 -28.35
N PHE A 60 8.46 -5.85 -27.82
CA PHE A 60 8.52 -6.09 -26.39
C PHE A 60 9.48 -5.11 -25.70
N GLN A 61 10.68 -4.91 -26.26
CA GLN A 61 11.65 -3.94 -25.74
C GLN A 61 11.11 -2.51 -25.79
N ALA A 62 10.53 -2.09 -26.92
CA ALA A 62 9.93 -0.76 -27.04
C ALA A 62 8.80 -0.53 -26.01
N MET A 63 7.97 -1.53 -25.74
CA MET A 63 6.96 -1.45 -24.69
C MET A 63 7.60 -1.36 -23.30
N GLN A 64 8.61 -2.19 -23.00
CA GLN A 64 9.29 -2.13 -21.69
C GLN A 64 9.95 -0.78 -21.44
N GLU A 65 10.60 -0.20 -22.45
CA GLU A 65 11.20 1.13 -22.39
C GLU A 65 10.15 2.22 -22.15
N ALA A 66 9.02 2.16 -22.86
CA ALA A 66 7.90 3.07 -22.66
C ALA A 66 7.36 2.99 -21.22
N LEU A 67 7.16 1.78 -20.68
CA LEU A 67 6.65 1.59 -19.31
C LEU A 67 7.62 2.05 -18.21
N GLN A 68 8.90 2.31 -18.54
CA GLN A 68 9.87 2.88 -17.61
C GLN A 68 9.89 4.41 -17.64
N GLN A 69 9.33 5.05 -18.67
CA GLN A 69 9.31 6.51 -18.77
C GLN A 69 8.43 7.14 -17.68
N PRO A 70 8.76 8.35 -17.21
CA PRO A 70 7.90 9.11 -16.31
C PRO A 70 6.50 9.37 -16.89
N TYR A 71 5.48 9.46 -16.04
CA TYR A 71 4.11 9.78 -16.48
C TYR A 71 4.02 11.06 -17.31
N LEU A 72 4.73 12.12 -16.92
CA LEU A 72 4.73 13.39 -17.66
C LEU A 72 5.28 13.21 -19.08
N ASP A 73 6.35 12.44 -19.26
CA ASP A 73 6.93 12.14 -20.58
C ASP A 73 5.99 11.27 -21.41
N LEU A 74 5.30 10.31 -20.78
CA LEU A 74 4.30 9.48 -21.45
C LEU A 74 3.11 10.30 -21.94
N PHE A 75 2.64 11.29 -21.17
CA PHE A 75 1.55 12.16 -21.61
C PHE A 75 1.89 12.95 -22.88
N GLU A 76 3.15 13.35 -23.05
CA GLU A 76 3.61 14.07 -24.24
C GLU A 76 3.87 13.13 -25.43
N ARG A 77 4.31 11.89 -25.16
CA ARG A 77 4.75 10.95 -26.20
C ARG A 77 3.71 9.94 -26.63
N ALA A 78 2.64 9.71 -25.88
CA ALA A 78 1.71 8.61 -26.13
C ALA A 78 1.11 8.60 -27.56
N ASP A 79 0.84 9.77 -28.15
CA ASP A 79 0.36 9.88 -29.54
C ASP A 79 1.35 9.29 -30.57
N SER A 80 2.64 9.27 -30.25
CA SER A 80 3.70 8.69 -31.08
C SER A 80 3.95 7.20 -30.82
N LEU A 81 3.49 6.68 -29.68
CA LEU A 81 3.64 5.28 -29.29
C LEU A 81 2.55 4.44 -29.96
N ARG A 82 2.84 3.88 -31.14
CA ARG A 82 1.89 3.06 -31.90
C ARG A 82 2.04 1.58 -31.55
N PHE A 83 1.18 1.09 -30.67
CA PHE A 83 1.00 -0.34 -30.41
C PHE A 83 -0.41 -0.79 -30.80
N THR A 84 -0.55 -1.99 -31.35
CA THR A 84 -1.87 -2.53 -31.69
C THR A 84 -2.62 -2.99 -30.44
N PRO A 85 -3.96 -3.02 -30.45
CA PRO A 85 -4.74 -3.55 -29.32
C PRO A 85 -4.33 -4.97 -28.91
N ALA A 86 -3.98 -5.82 -29.89
CA ALA A 86 -3.48 -7.16 -29.64
C ALA A 86 -2.12 -7.15 -28.92
N GLN A 87 -1.22 -6.24 -29.28
CA GLN A 87 0.08 -6.10 -28.60
C GLN A 87 -0.11 -5.60 -27.16
N ILE A 88 -1.00 -4.62 -26.94
CA ILE A 88 -1.31 -4.09 -25.60
C ILE A 88 -1.89 -5.19 -24.72
N GLU A 89 -2.86 -5.96 -25.22
CA GLU A 89 -3.47 -7.06 -24.46
C GLU A 89 -2.47 -8.19 -24.18
N ALA A 90 -1.58 -8.49 -25.12
CA ALA A 90 -0.49 -9.45 -24.91
C ALA A 90 0.46 -8.99 -23.79
N MET A 91 0.83 -7.71 -23.79
CA MET A 91 1.68 -7.12 -22.75
C MET A 91 0.98 -7.10 -21.39
N ARG A 92 -0.31 -6.77 -21.34
CA ARG A 92 -1.12 -6.80 -20.11
C ARG A 92 -1.12 -8.19 -19.47
N LYS A 93 -1.41 -9.24 -20.27
CA LYS A 93 -1.34 -10.64 -19.83
C LYS A 93 0.07 -11.07 -19.41
N TYR A 94 1.10 -10.53 -20.04
CA TYR A 94 2.48 -10.77 -19.62
C TYR A 94 2.78 -10.14 -18.26
N LEU A 95 2.39 -8.88 -18.04
CA LEU A 95 2.56 -8.19 -16.76
C LEU A 95 1.88 -8.94 -15.62
N ASP A 96 0.65 -9.43 -15.81
CA ASP A 96 -0.06 -10.22 -14.79
C ASP A 96 0.69 -11.54 -14.47
N ARG A 97 1.12 -12.28 -15.51
CA ARG A 97 1.88 -13.53 -15.32
C ARG A 97 3.24 -13.29 -14.66
N ALA A 98 3.93 -12.21 -15.03
CA ALA A 98 5.24 -11.85 -14.51
C ALA A 98 5.14 -11.41 -13.04
N ARG A 99 4.13 -10.60 -12.69
CA ARG A 99 3.76 -10.28 -11.31
C ARG A 99 3.54 -11.55 -10.51
N ASP A 100 2.66 -12.44 -10.97
CA ASP A 100 2.29 -13.63 -10.22
C ASP A 100 3.48 -14.60 -10.05
N SER A 101 4.34 -14.72 -11.06
CA SER A 101 5.58 -15.49 -10.96
C SER A 101 6.51 -14.93 -9.89
N CYS A 102 6.73 -13.61 -9.90
CA CYS A 102 7.60 -12.94 -8.95
C CYS A 102 7.04 -12.98 -7.51
N VAL A 103 5.75 -12.72 -7.34
CA VAL A 103 5.07 -12.85 -6.03
C VAL A 103 5.19 -14.27 -5.49
N ARG A 104 4.99 -15.30 -6.34
CA ARG A 104 5.18 -16.70 -5.91
C ARG A 104 6.62 -16.98 -5.48
N LEU A 105 7.61 -16.50 -6.23
CA LEU A 105 9.03 -16.63 -5.87
C LEU A 105 9.30 -16.05 -4.46
N TYR A 106 8.82 -14.84 -4.19
CA TYR A 106 9.05 -14.20 -2.90
C TYR A 106 8.25 -14.80 -1.74
N ARG A 107 7.04 -15.30 -1.99
CA ARG A 107 6.29 -16.11 -1.01
C ARG A 107 7.04 -17.41 -0.67
N GLN A 108 7.63 -18.07 -1.66
CA GLN A 108 8.46 -19.26 -1.43
C GLN A 108 9.72 -18.93 -0.65
N ARG A 109 10.42 -17.82 -0.96
CA ARG A 109 11.57 -17.34 -0.19
C ARG A 109 11.19 -17.05 1.27
N ALA A 110 10.11 -16.31 1.51
CA ALA A 110 9.60 -16.02 2.85
C ALA A 110 9.32 -17.32 3.64
N ALA A 111 8.62 -18.28 3.03
CA ALA A 111 8.35 -19.58 3.65
C ALA A 111 9.64 -20.39 3.91
N GLY A 112 10.65 -20.26 3.04
CA GLY A 112 11.98 -20.85 3.22
C GLY A 112 12.68 -20.29 4.46
N TYR A 113 12.76 -18.96 4.57
CA TYR A 113 13.36 -18.29 5.74
C TYR A 113 12.60 -18.57 7.03
N GLN A 114 11.26 -18.65 6.97
CA GLN A 114 10.45 -19.04 8.13
C GLN A 114 10.81 -20.45 8.61
N LYS A 115 10.90 -21.43 7.70
CA LYS A 115 11.29 -22.81 8.04
C LYS A 115 12.71 -22.88 8.59
N GLU A 116 13.64 -22.14 8.01
CA GLU A 116 15.01 -22.02 8.52
C GLU A 116 15.01 -21.49 9.96
N ARG A 117 14.31 -20.38 10.20
CA ARG A 117 14.15 -19.77 11.52
C ARG A 117 13.59 -20.76 12.54
N GLU A 118 12.52 -21.47 12.21
CA GLU A 118 11.88 -22.47 13.10
C GLU A 118 12.84 -23.63 13.41
N ARG A 119 13.54 -24.15 12.39
CA ARG A 119 14.56 -25.20 12.57
C ARG A 119 15.70 -24.74 13.47
N THR A 120 16.23 -23.54 13.23
CA THR A 120 17.34 -22.98 14.02
C THR A 120 16.90 -22.64 15.44
N GLN A 121 15.65 -22.20 15.65
CA GLN A 121 15.08 -22.04 16.99
C GLN A 121 14.95 -23.37 17.73
N ALA A 122 14.57 -24.46 17.05
CA ALA A 122 14.52 -25.79 17.64
C ALA A 122 15.92 -26.36 17.95
N GLU A 123 16.94 -26.00 17.17
CA GLU A 123 18.34 -26.29 17.49
C GLU A 123 18.80 -25.52 18.75
N LEU A 124 18.49 -24.22 18.83
CA LEU A 124 18.82 -23.39 19.98
C LEU A 124 18.22 -23.94 21.29
N LYS A 125 16.96 -24.39 21.28
CA LYS A 125 16.27 -24.97 22.45
C LYS A 125 16.98 -26.20 23.02
N ARG A 126 17.75 -26.92 22.21
CA ARG A 126 18.47 -28.14 22.61
C ARG A 126 19.86 -27.83 23.19
N ARG A 127 20.30 -26.58 23.18
CA ARG A 127 21.61 -26.15 23.69
C ARG A 127 21.46 -25.41 25.01
N THR A 128 22.26 -25.80 26.00
CA THR A 128 22.30 -25.20 27.34
C THR A 128 23.56 -24.33 27.58
N ALA A 129 24.50 -24.29 26.62
CA ALA A 129 25.75 -23.52 26.68
C ALA A 129 25.50 -22.01 26.84
N SER A 130 26.42 -21.26 27.46
CA SER A 130 26.33 -19.80 27.67
C SER A 130 26.18 -19.00 26.36
N LEU A 131 25.64 -17.77 26.41
CA LEU A 131 25.57 -16.85 25.25
C LEU A 131 26.96 -16.44 24.72
N GLU A 132 28.00 -16.60 25.53
CA GLU A 132 29.39 -16.37 25.13
C GLU A 132 29.94 -17.47 24.21
N ASP A 133 29.28 -18.64 24.16
CA ASP A 133 29.63 -19.76 23.29
C ASP A 133 29.54 -19.37 21.80
N PRO A 134 30.63 -19.51 21.02
CA PRO A 134 30.67 -19.11 19.62
C PRO A 134 29.61 -19.79 18.74
N GLU A 135 29.30 -21.07 18.97
CA GLU A 135 28.30 -21.81 18.21
C GLU A 135 26.88 -21.32 18.54
N ARG A 136 26.57 -21.11 19.83
CA ARG A 136 25.29 -20.52 20.26
C ARG A 136 25.11 -19.12 19.66
N ARG A 137 26.16 -18.30 19.63
CA ARG A 137 26.14 -16.97 18.99
C ARG A 137 25.81 -17.06 17.50
N GLN A 138 26.42 -18.00 16.78
CA GLN A 138 26.15 -18.22 15.35
C GLN A 138 24.70 -18.64 15.09
N ILE A 139 24.11 -19.47 15.95
CA ILE A 139 22.69 -19.86 15.87
C ILE A 139 21.79 -18.64 16.05
N HIS A 140 22.10 -17.75 17.01
CA HIS A 140 21.37 -16.50 17.16
C HIS A 140 21.52 -15.59 15.92
N CYS A 141 22.71 -15.49 15.32
CA CYS A 141 22.90 -14.78 14.04
C CYS A 141 21.98 -15.32 12.93
N LYS A 142 21.92 -16.64 12.78
CA LYS A 142 21.08 -17.30 11.76
C LYS A 142 19.60 -16.99 11.97
N ILE A 143 19.10 -17.08 13.20
CA ILE A 143 17.69 -16.74 13.53
C ILE A 143 17.38 -15.29 13.18
N GLN A 144 18.28 -14.37 13.53
CA GLN A 144 18.12 -12.95 13.24
C GLN A 144 18.11 -12.69 11.73
N ASN A 145 19.07 -13.23 11.00
CA ASN A 145 19.20 -13.02 9.56
C ASN A 145 17.99 -13.61 8.81
N ALA A 146 17.55 -14.82 9.19
CA ALA A 146 16.35 -15.44 8.65
C ALA A 146 15.09 -14.57 8.89
N ARG A 147 14.93 -13.96 10.07
CA ARG A 147 13.82 -13.03 10.35
C ARG A 147 13.84 -11.79 9.45
N ILE A 148 15.02 -11.19 9.27
CA ILE A 148 15.18 -10.00 8.41
C ILE A 148 14.80 -10.34 6.96
N LEU A 149 15.31 -11.46 6.46
CA LEU A 149 15.05 -11.91 5.09
C LEU A 149 13.59 -12.36 4.88
N GLU A 150 12.98 -13.02 5.88
CA GLU A 150 11.56 -13.37 5.91
C GLU A 150 10.69 -12.11 5.76
N SER A 151 10.92 -11.10 6.62
CA SER A 151 10.18 -9.84 6.60
C SER A 151 10.37 -9.07 5.29
N GLN A 152 11.60 -9.02 4.76
CA GLN A 152 11.89 -8.38 3.47
C GLN A 152 11.15 -9.09 2.33
N ALA A 153 11.17 -10.43 2.29
CA ALA A 153 10.50 -11.21 1.26
C ALA A 153 8.96 -11.08 1.32
N GLN A 154 8.37 -11.01 2.52
CA GLN A 154 6.95 -10.74 2.72
C GLN A 154 6.56 -9.36 2.20
N MET A 155 7.29 -8.31 2.61
CA MET A 155 7.06 -6.94 2.12
C MET A 155 7.12 -6.85 0.59
N LEU A 156 8.07 -7.56 -0.03
CA LEU A 156 8.18 -7.60 -1.48
C LEU A 156 6.96 -8.29 -2.13
N ALA A 157 6.59 -9.48 -1.63
CA ALA A 157 5.51 -10.29 -2.19
C ALA A 157 4.12 -9.67 -2.00
N GLU A 158 3.87 -9.05 -0.85
CA GLU A 158 2.55 -8.58 -0.45
C GLU A 158 2.29 -7.13 -0.90
N HIS A 159 3.36 -6.33 -1.08
CA HIS A 159 3.22 -4.90 -1.35
C HIS A 159 4.06 -4.44 -2.54
N ALA A 160 5.39 -4.52 -2.47
CA ALA A 160 6.26 -3.87 -3.46
C ALA A 160 6.02 -4.36 -4.90
N ILE A 161 5.99 -5.67 -5.09
CA ILE A 161 5.85 -6.28 -6.42
C ILE A 161 4.46 -6.01 -6.99
N PRO A 162 3.34 -6.30 -6.28
CA PRO A 162 2.02 -5.95 -6.77
C PRO A 162 1.91 -4.49 -7.24
N VAL A 163 2.34 -3.54 -6.40
CA VAL A 163 2.16 -2.11 -6.69
C VAL A 163 3.00 -1.67 -7.90
N ALA A 164 4.24 -2.16 -8.03
CA ALA A 164 5.07 -1.85 -9.19
C ALA A 164 4.48 -2.36 -10.51
N TYR A 165 3.86 -3.54 -10.50
CA TYR A 165 3.19 -4.09 -11.69
C TYR A 165 1.87 -3.39 -11.99
N GLU A 166 1.11 -2.96 -10.98
CA GLU A 166 -0.08 -2.13 -11.19
C GLU A 166 0.30 -0.74 -11.75
N ASN A 167 1.43 -0.15 -11.33
CA ASN A 167 1.97 1.06 -11.96
C ASN A 167 2.29 0.85 -13.45
N LYS A 168 2.97 -0.26 -13.80
CA LYS A 168 3.24 -0.62 -15.20
C LYS A 168 1.95 -0.81 -16.01
N LYS A 169 0.93 -1.44 -15.43
CA LYS A 169 -0.38 -1.60 -16.07
C LYS A 169 -1.09 -0.26 -16.27
N ALA A 170 -1.00 0.65 -15.30
CA ALA A 170 -1.54 2.00 -15.43
C ALA A 170 -0.83 2.81 -16.52
N LYS A 171 0.49 2.67 -16.67
CA LYS A 171 1.25 3.27 -17.79
C LYS A 171 0.86 2.65 -19.14
N LEU A 172 0.65 1.33 -19.20
CA LEU A 172 0.18 0.65 -20.40
C LEU A 172 -1.23 1.13 -20.81
N GLU A 173 -2.12 1.30 -19.84
CA GLU A 173 -3.46 1.85 -20.06
C GLU A 173 -3.42 3.32 -20.52
N LEU A 174 -2.46 4.11 -20.03
CA LEU A 174 -2.21 5.46 -20.52
C LEU A 174 -1.81 5.47 -22.00
N ILE A 175 -0.85 4.64 -22.39
CA ILE A 175 -0.44 4.52 -23.80
C ILE A 175 -1.65 4.14 -24.68
N GLU A 176 -2.53 3.26 -24.19
CA GLU A 176 -3.74 2.83 -24.90
C GLU A 176 -4.80 3.94 -25.04
N LYS A 177 -5.09 4.66 -23.96
CA LYS A 177 -6.32 5.48 -23.84
C LYS A 177 -6.09 6.98 -23.91
N TRP A 178 -4.88 7.46 -23.60
CA TRP A 178 -4.59 8.89 -23.53
C TRP A 178 -4.79 9.64 -24.84
N PRO A 179 -4.45 9.12 -26.04
CA PRO A 179 -4.66 9.86 -27.29
C PRO A 179 -6.11 10.31 -27.52
N GLU A 180 -7.06 9.42 -27.25
CA GLU A 180 -8.49 9.74 -27.38
C GLU A 180 -9.01 10.61 -26.22
N GLU A 181 -8.48 10.41 -25.01
CA GLU A 181 -8.82 11.27 -23.86
C GLU A 181 -8.30 12.71 -24.07
N LEU A 182 -7.09 12.87 -24.59
CA LEU A 182 -6.49 14.17 -24.91
C LEU A 182 -7.32 14.94 -25.95
N LYS A 183 -7.84 14.24 -26.98
CA LYS A 183 -8.78 14.84 -27.94
C LYS A 183 -10.05 15.35 -27.26
N ARG A 184 -10.64 14.55 -26.36
CA ARG A 184 -11.82 14.96 -25.58
C ARG A 184 -11.53 16.17 -24.70
N ILE A 185 -10.43 16.15 -23.95
CA ILE A 185 -10.00 17.26 -23.08
C ILE A 185 -9.81 18.54 -23.90
N ARG A 186 -9.15 18.47 -25.06
CA ARG A 186 -8.99 19.62 -25.96
C ARG A 186 -10.33 20.16 -26.47
N ALA A 187 -11.30 19.29 -26.78
CA ALA A 187 -12.64 19.71 -27.16
C ALA A 187 -13.42 20.36 -26.00
N GLU A 188 -13.26 19.86 -24.77
CA GLU A 188 -13.83 20.48 -23.56
C GLU A 188 -13.25 21.86 -23.29
N ILE A 189 -11.94 22.03 -23.46
CA ILE A 189 -11.26 23.33 -23.36
C ILE A 189 -11.80 24.29 -24.42
N ALA A 190 -11.86 23.85 -25.69
CA ALA A 190 -12.32 24.67 -26.80
C ALA A 190 -13.80 25.11 -26.66
N SER A 191 -14.64 24.27 -26.08
CA SER A 191 -16.06 24.58 -25.83
C SER A 191 -16.32 25.35 -24.53
N GLY A 192 -15.34 25.44 -23.63
CA GLY A 192 -15.52 25.98 -22.27
C GLY A 192 -16.32 25.06 -21.34
N ALA A 193 -16.71 23.86 -21.78
CA ALA A 193 -17.49 22.92 -20.99
C ALA A 193 -16.77 22.45 -19.71
N TYR A 194 -15.43 22.51 -19.70
CA TYR A 194 -14.63 22.13 -18.55
C TYR A 194 -15.00 22.91 -17.28
N HIS A 195 -15.52 24.13 -17.37
CA HIS A 195 -15.99 24.91 -16.21
C HIS A 195 -17.16 24.27 -15.46
N GLN A 196 -17.96 23.43 -16.13
CA GLN A 196 -19.16 22.80 -15.56
C GLN A 196 -18.84 21.56 -14.71
N ARG A 197 -17.57 21.11 -14.69
CA ARG A 197 -17.14 19.98 -13.86
C ARG A 197 -17.30 20.31 -12.37
N ARG A 198 -17.42 19.26 -11.53
CA ARG A 198 -17.38 19.42 -10.07
C ARG A 198 -16.09 20.16 -9.67
N PHE A 199 -16.23 21.21 -8.87
CA PHE A 199 -15.14 22.08 -8.44
C PHE A 199 -14.42 22.81 -9.59
N GLY A 200 -15.16 23.09 -10.68
CA GLY A 200 -14.58 23.54 -11.93
C GLY A 200 -14.28 25.04 -12.07
N ASP A 201 -14.94 25.88 -11.27
CA ASP A 201 -14.64 27.31 -11.25
C ASP A 201 -13.37 27.57 -10.44
N VAL A 202 -12.33 28.00 -11.15
CA VAL A 202 -11.02 28.29 -10.57
C VAL A 202 -11.01 29.56 -9.70
N LYS A 203 -12.00 30.45 -9.88
CA LYS A 203 -12.14 31.67 -9.06
C LYS A 203 -12.63 31.35 -7.65
N ASP A 204 -13.30 30.22 -7.50
CA ASP A 204 -13.84 29.80 -6.21
C ASP A 204 -12.81 29.05 -5.35
N ILE A 205 -11.66 28.65 -5.91
CA ILE A 205 -10.62 27.92 -5.16
C ILE A 205 -10.19 28.73 -3.92
N GLY A 206 -10.39 28.15 -2.74
CA GLY A 206 -10.05 28.78 -1.46
C GLY A 206 -11.25 29.38 -0.73
N VAL A 207 -12.40 29.51 -1.38
CA VAL A 207 -13.63 30.06 -0.79
C VAL A 207 -14.83 29.13 -0.90
N ARG A 208 -14.66 27.91 -1.43
CA ARG A 208 -15.75 26.92 -1.51
C ARG A 208 -16.08 26.36 -0.13
N GLU A 209 -17.30 25.88 0.00
CA GLU A 209 -17.68 24.97 1.08
C GLU A 209 -17.95 23.60 0.45
N LEU A 210 -16.93 22.74 0.42
CA LEU A 210 -17.01 21.44 -0.25
C LEU A 210 -17.94 20.47 0.48
N VAL A 211 -17.81 20.42 1.81
CA VAL A 211 -18.63 19.62 2.72
C VAL A 211 -18.78 20.38 4.03
N PRO A 212 -20.01 20.61 4.53
CA PRO A 212 -20.22 21.44 5.72
C PRO A 212 -19.71 20.78 7.00
N GLY A 213 -19.21 21.59 7.93
CA GLY A 213 -18.88 21.21 9.30
C GLY A 213 -17.54 20.50 9.48
N GLN A 214 -16.49 20.98 8.79
CA GLN A 214 -15.10 20.58 9.06
C GLN A 214 -14.73 20.85 10.53
N GLU A 215 -15.26 21.91 11.13
CA GLU A 215 -15.02 22.35 12.51
C GLU A 215 -15.48 21.31 13.54
N ARG A 216 -16.52 20.52 13.20
CA ARG A 216 -17.01 19.43 14.07
C ARG A 216 -16.01 18.29 14.17
N ASP A 217 -15.13 18.15 13.18
CA ASP A 217 -14.16 17.06 13.12
C ASP A 217 -12.94 17.31 14.02
N VAL A 218 -12.75 18.55 14.51
CA VAL A 218 -11.60 18.93 15.36
C VAL A 218 -11.55 18.06 16.62
N LYS A 219 -12.69 17.82 17.26
CA LYS A 219 -12.77 16.99 18.47
C LYS A 219 -12.40 15.52 18.17
N ASP A 220 -12.90 14.98 17.07
CA ASP A 220 -12.61 13.60 16.65
C ASP A 220 -11.12 13.45 16.29
N GLY A 221 -10.54 14.46 15.65
CA GLY A 221 -9.12 14.55 15.36
C GLY A 221 -8.24 14.56 16.62
N GLN A 222 -8.57 15.43 17.58
CA GLN A 222 -7.85 15.50 18.86
C GLN A 222 -7.87 14.17 19.61
N GLU A 223 -9.02 13.49 19.61
CA GLU A 223 -9.16 12.17 20.22
C GLU A 223 -8.28 11.13 19.51
N ALA A 224 -8.31 11.10 18.17
CA ALA A 224 -7.47 10.20 17.38
C ALA A 224 -5.97 10.42 17.64
N VAL A 225 -5.52 11.68 17.68
CA VAL A 225 -4.12 12.02 18.02
C VAL A 225 -3.76 11.55 19.43
N ARG A 226 -4.64 11.79 20.41
CA ARG A 226 -4.44 11.34 21.79
C ARG A 226 -4.28 9.81 21.86
N GLN A 227 -5.14 9.07 21.16
CA GLN A 227 -5.07 7.61 21.13
C GLN A 227 -3.78 7.11 20.46
N LEU A 228 -3.39 7.68 19.32
CA LEU A 228 -2.13 7.33 18.65
C LEU A 228 -0.90 7.59 19.53
N LYS A 229 -0.90 8.69 20.29
CA LYS A 229 0.16 8.98 21.28
C LYS A 229 0.16 7.99 22.44
N MET A 230 -0.99 7.71 23.05
CA MET A 230 -1.10 6.78 24.19
C MET A 230 -0.72 5.33 23.82
N THR A 231 -0.99 4.92 22.58
CA THR A 231 -0.69 3.56 22.09
C THR A 231 0.73 3.41 21.55
N GLY A 232 1.50 4.51 21.47
CA GLY A 232 2.86 4.49 20.91
C GLY A 232 2.89 4.28 19.40
N LEU A 233 1.77 4.46 18.70
CA LEU A 233 1.64 4.27 17.26
C LEU A 233 1.98 5.54 16.47
N LEU A 234 2.02 6.70 17.15
CA LEU A 234 2.61 7.91 16.59
C LEU A 234 4.12 7.94 16.88
N PRO A 235 5.00 7.99 15.86
CA PRO A 235 6.42 8.21 16.06
C PRO A 235 6.70 9.50 16.86
N PRO A 236 7.88 9.63 17.49
CA PRO A 236 8.27 10.87 18.14
C PRO A 236 8.35 12.00 17.11
N GLU A 237 8.08 13.23 17.55
CA GLU A 237 8.26 14.41 16.72
C GLU A 237 9.75 14.61 16.38
N LEU A 238 10.01 15.22 15.22
CA LEU A 238 11.35 15.55 14.79
C LEU A 238 11.91 16.72 15.61
N ASP A 239 13.01 16.47 16.31
CA ASP A 239 13.69 17.47 17.13
C ASP A 239 14.61 18.38 16.28
N ASN A 240 14.00 19.14 15.37
CA ASN A 240 14.68 20.20 14.63
C ASN A 240 13.69 21.34 14.33
N ALA A 241 13.88 22.49 14.97
CA ALA A 241 12.96 23.62 14.85
C ALA A 241 12.93 24.23 13.44
N ALA A 242 14.06 24.28 12.73
CA ALA A 242 14.14 24.85 11.39
C ALA A 242 13.33 24.00 10.39
N ILE A 243 13.49 22.67 10.43
CA ILE A 243 12.73 21.74 9.60
C ILE A 243 11.23 21.82 9.93
N ARG A 244 10.86 21.78 11.21
CA ARG A 244 9.45 21.87 11.63
C ARG A 244 8.81 23.18 11.16
N LYS A 245 9.53 24.29 11.31
CA LYS A 245 9.07 25.61 10.86
C LYS A 245 8.84 25.62 9.35
N TYR A 246 9.81 25.17 8.55
CA TYR A 246 9.69 25.13 7.10
C TYR A 246 8.46 24.36 6.62
N VAL A 247 8.27 23.14 7.13
CA VAL A 247 7.13 22.28 6.74
C VAL A 247 5.81 22.90 7.19
N THR A 248 5.78 23.50 8.39
CA THR A 248 4.58 24.18 8.92
C THR A 248 4.21 25.39 8.06
N ASP A 249 5.18 26.24 7.73
CA ASP A 249 4.96 27.45 6.93
C ASP A 249 4.48 27.09 5.51
N LEU A 250 5.09 26.08 4.89
CA LEU A 250 4.65 25.57 3.59
C LEU A 250 3.20 25.08 3.63
N ALA A 251 2.85 24.29 4.64
CA ALA A 251 1.51 23.75 4.80
C ALA A 251 0.48 24.84 5.12
N HIS A 252 0.83 25.85 5.92
CA HIS A 252 -0.03 27.01 6.19
C HIS A 252 -0.22 27.87 4.94
N LYS A 253 0.83 28.07 4.13
CA LYS A 253 0.75 28.79 2.86
C LYS A 253 -0.22 28.11 1.89
N ILE A 254 -0.18 26.79 1.79
CA ILE A 254 -1.10 26.00 0.97
C ILE A 254 -2.51 26.03 1.57
N GLY A 255 -2.63 25.82 2.89
CA GLY A 255 -3.89 25.84 3.63
C GLY A 255 -4.66 27.15 3.46
N ALA A 256 -3.97 28.28 3.53
CA ALA A 256 -4.55 29.61 3.32
C ALA A 256 -5.06 29.88 1.88
N ARG A 257 -4.71 29.01 0.92
CA ARG A 257 -5.13 29.07 -0.49
C ARG A 257 -5.98 27.86 -0.88
N SER A 258 -6.51 27.15 0.12
CA SER A 258 -7.35 25.95 -0.03
C SER A 258 -8.73 26.15 0.59
N ASP A 259 -9.67 25.23 0.37
CA ASP A 259 -11.01 25.29 0.97
C ASP A 259 -11.04 24.78 2.43
N LEU A 260 -9.91 24.86 3.12
CA LEU A 260 -9.76 24.46 4.53
C LEU A 260 -10.40 25.51 5.44
N ARG A 261 -11.29 25.06 6.33
CA ARG A 261 -12.04 25.92 7.27
C ARG A 261 -11.63 25.73 8.73
N VAL A 262 -10.68 24.84 8.98
CA VAL A 262 -10.15 24.54 10.32
C VAL A 262 -8.67 24.88 10.43
N PRO A 263 -8.16 25.20 11.62
CA PRO A 263 -6.73 25.39 11.84
C PRO A 263 -5.93 24.15 11.46
N LEU A 264 -4.83 24.33 10.73
CA LEU A 264 -3.93 23.25 10.37
C LEU A 264 -2.86 23.06 11.47
N ASN A 265 -2.90 21.89 12.12
CA ASN A 265 -1.95 21.44 13.13
C ASN A 265 -0.93 20.50 12.47
N VAL A 266 0.24 21.04 12.14
CA VAL A 266 1.29 20.33 11.41
C VAL A 266 2.26 19.69 12.39
N THR A 267 2.53 18.40 12.23
CA THR A 267 3.50 17.65 13.04
C THR A 267 4.49 16.93 12.13
N VAL A 268 5.78 17.22 12.28
CA VAL A 268 6.85 16.47 11.59
C VAL A 268 7.31 15.33 12.48
N LEU A 269 7.25 14.11 11.96
CA LEU A 269 7.55 12.88 12.70
C LEU A 269 8.95 12.36 12.35
N ASN A 270 9.73 11.99 13.36
CA ASN A 270 11.05 11.39 13.17
C ASN A 270 10.92 9.90 12.84
N SER A 271 10.58 9.62 11.60
CA SER A 271 10.43 8.26 11.07
C SER A 271 10.96 8.21 9.64
N LYS A 272 11.63 7.09 9.31
CA LYS A 272 12.21 6.83 7.98
C LYS A 272 11.16 6.41 6.94
N GLU A 273 9.92 6.17 7.37
CA GLU A 273 8.83 5.83 6.46
C GLU A 273 8.55 7.01 5.51
N ILE A 274 8.34 6.70 4.24
CA ILE A 274 7.90 7.69 3.26
C ILE A 274 6.39 7.78 3.34
N ASN A 275 5.89 8.76 4.11
CA ASN A 275 4.48 9.05 4.21
C ASN A 275 4.17 10.47 4.67
N ALA A 276 2.98 10.94 4.33
CA ALA A 276 2.25 11.97 5.03
C ALA A 276 0.81 11.47 5.21
N PHE A 277 0.09 11.98 6.22
CA PHE A 277 -1.32 11.67 6.39
C PHE A 277 -2.02 12.77 7.18
N ALA A 278 -3.29 12.98 6.89
CA ALA A 278 -4.16 13.84 7.67
C ALA A 278 -5.20 13.07 8.50
N LEU A 279 -5.43 13.52 9.72
CA LEU A 279 -6.57 13.11 10.55
C LEU A 279 -7.69 14.17 10.47
N PRO A 280 -8.93 13.81 10.82
CA PRO A 280 -10.06 14.74 10.79
C PRO A 280 -9.78 16.02 11.58
N GLY A 281 -10.30 17.17 11.13
CA GLY A 281 -10.17 18.43 11.87
C GLY A 281 -8.83 19.15 11.72
N GLY A 282 -8.04 18.83 10.69
CA GLY A 282 -6.86 19.62 10.32
C GLY A 282 -5.56 19.19 11.00
N PHE A 283 -5.42 17.93 11.42
CA PHE A 283 -4.14 17.43 11.94
C PHE A 283 -3.34 16.76 10.83
N LEU A 284 -2.24 17.38 10.42
CA LEU A 284 -1.38 16.91 9.33
C LEU A 284 -0.06 16.36 9.89
N PHE A 285 0.28 15.15 9.50
CA PHE A 285 1.51 14.47 9.90
C PHE A 285 2.40 14.25 8.68
N VAL A 286 3.67 14.66 8.78
CA VAL A 286 4.66 14.50 7.71
C VAL A 286 5.86 13.74 8.26
N GLN A 287 6.20 12.59 7.67
CA GLN A 287 7.33 11.78 8.14
C GLN A 287 8.65 12.26 7.53
N ARG A 288 9.74 12.20 8.31
CA ARG A 288 11.09 12.54 7.85
C ARG A 288 11.48 11.81 6.55
N GLY A 289 11.13 10.53 6.40
CA GLY A 289 11.39 9.77 5.17
C GLY A 289 10.77 10.41 3.92
N LEU A 290 9.59 11.02 4.04
CA LEU A 290 8.99 11.77 2.92
C LEU A 290 9.77 13.03 2.57
N LEU A 291 10.22 13.77 3.58
CA LEU A 291 11.05 14.96 3.40
C LEU A 291 12.41 14.63 2.74
N GLU A 292 12.94 13.44 3.03
CA GLU A 292 14.15 12.92 2.40
C GLU A 292 13.89 12.56 0.94
N ALA A 293 12.75 11.96 0.64
CA ALA A 293 12.38 11.44 -0.67
C ALA A 293 11.99 12.50 -1.72
N VAL A 294 11.45 13.65 -1.31
CA VAL A 294 11.10 14.74 -2.23
C VAL A 294 12.37 15.39 -2.82
N GLU A 295 12.39 15.59 -4.14
CA GLU A 295 13.53 16.21 -4.84
C GLU A 295 13.41 17.72 -5.01
N ASP A 296 12.18 18.24 -5.06
CA ASP A 296 11.91 19.65 -5.24
C ASP A 296 10.74 20.11 -4.36
N GLU A 297 10.59 21.43 -4.19
CA GLU A 297 9.58 22.01 -3.30
C GLU A 297 8.16 21.75 -3.82
N ALA A 298 7.96 21.77 -5.15
CA ALA A 298 6.67 21.49 -5.76
C ALA A 298 6.17 20.06 -5.51
N GLN A 299 7.07 19.08 -5.42
CA GLN A 299 6.73 17.71 -5.00
C GLN A 299 6.18 17.69 -3.58
N LEU A 300 6.87 18.33 -2.63
CA LEU A 300 6.41 18.42 -1.24
C LEU A 300 5.09 19.19 -1.13
N ALA A 301 4.96 20.30 -1.86
CA ALA A 301 3.74 21.10 -1.91
C ALA A 301 2.56 20.29 -2.46
N GLY A 302 2.78 19.50 -3.52
CA GLY A 302 1.77 18.61 -4.09
C GLY A 302 1.25 17.58 -3.09
N VAL A 303 2.15 16.91 -2.35
CA VAL A 303 1.76 15.96 -1.29
C VAL A 303 0.98 16.64 -0.17
N ILE A 304 1.47 17.78 0.33
CA ILE A 304 0.78 18.52 1.40
C ILE A 304 -0.60 19.01 0.93
N ALA A 305 -0.70 19.49 -0.31
CA ALA A 305 -1.97 19.90 -0.90
C ALA A 305 -2.97 18.74 -1.01
N HIS A 306 -2.50 17.55 -1.39
CA HIS A 306 -3.29 16.31 -1.39
C HIS A 306 -3.83 15.96 0.00
N GLU A 307 -2.98 16.01 1.03
CA GLU A 307 -3.41 15.74 2.41
C GLU A 307 -4.40 16.80 2.94
N ILE A 308 -4.18 18.07 2.62
CA ILE A 308 -5.14 19.14 2.92
C ILE A 308 -6.47 18.86 2.21
N ALA A 309 -6.45 18.39 0.97
CA ALA A 309 -7.66 18.02 0.24
C ALA A 309 -8.46 16.92 0.95
N HIS A 310 -7.81 15.90 1.52
CA HIS A 310 -8.50 14.91 2.37
C HIS A 310 -9.22 15.53 3.58
N VAL A 311 -8.62 16.55 4.21
CA VAL A 311 -9.26 17.29 5.31
C VAL A 311 -10.45 18.09 4.79
N THR A 312 -10.28 18.85 3.71
CA THR A 312 -11.34 19.69 3.14
C THR A 312 -12.55 18.87 2.69
N GLY A 313 -12.31 17.69 2.10
CA GLY A 313 -13.34 16.72 1.70
C GLY A 313 -13.92 15.89 2.85
N ARG A 314 -13.43 16.09 4.09
CA ARG A 314 -13.79 15.33 5.29
C ARG A 314 -13.67 13.81 5.08
N HIS A 315 -12.66 13.36 4.30
CA HIS A 315 -12.50 11.97 3.89
C HIS A 315 -12.23 11.05 5.09
N GLY A 316 -11.37 11.47 6.02
CA GLY A 316 -11.09 10.73 7.26
C GLY A 316 -12.35 10.55 8.13
N TYR A 317 -13.15 11.62 8.30
CA TYR A 317 -14.41 11.55 9.05
C TYR A 317 -15.42 10.62 8.37
N LYS A 318 -15.60 10.73 7.04
CA LYS A 318 -16.50 9.85 6.28
C LYS A 318 -16.09 8.39 6.41
N LEU A 319 -14.79 8.10 6.37
CA LEU A 319 -14.25 6.75 6.54
C LEU A 319 -14.48 6.22 7.97
N MET A 320 -14.19 7.04 8.99
CA MET A 320 -14.47 6.70 10.39
C MET A 320 -15.96 6.38 10.61
N LYS A 321 -16.87 7.23 10.13
CA LYS A 321 -18.31 7.02 10.27
C LYS A 321 -18.79 5.72 9.63
N ARG A 322 -18.26 5.39 8.44
CA ARG A 322 -18.58 4.13 7.75
C ARG A 322 -18.02 2.92 8.49
N ALA A 323 -16.81 3.03 9.02
CA ALA A 323 -16.20 1.99 9.84
C ALA A 323 -17.03 1.74 11.11
N THR A 324 -17.51 2.78 11.78
CA THR A 324 -18.43 2.67 12.94
C THR A 324 -19.76 2.00 12.57
N ILE A 325 -20.36 2.37 11.43
CA ILE A 325 -21.59 1.73 10.97
C ILE A 325 -21.35 0.24 10.65
N ALA A 326 -20.25 -0.08 9.95
CA ALA A 326 -19.88 -1.45 9.64
C ALA A 326 -19.60 -2.26 10.91
N SER A 327 -18.95 -1.67 11.93
CA SER A 327 -18.70 -2.33 13.21
C SER A 327 -20.00 -2.59 13.96
N ILE A 328 -20.97 -1.65 13.95
CA ILE A 328 -22.29 -1.84 14.55
C ILE A 328 -23.05 -2.96 13.84
N ILE A 329 -23.06 -2.97 12.50
CA ILE A 329 -23.73 -4.01 11.71
C ILE A 329 -23.08 -5.38 11.98
N TYR A 330 -21.74 -5.44 12.01
CA TYR A 330 -21.03 -6.67 12.29
C TYR A 330 -21.27 -7.15 13.73
N GLN A 331 -21.27 -6.24 14.71
CA GLN A 331 -21.63 -6.57 16.09
C GLN A 331 -23.07 -7.06 16.20
N ALA A 332 -24.03 -6.45 15.50
CA ALA A 332 -25.41 -6.89 15.44
C ALA A 332 -25.53 -8.27 14.77
N ALA A 333 -24.78 -8.53 13.69
CA ALA A 333 -24.72 -9.82 13.02
C ALA A 333 -24.05 -10.90 13.89
N GLN A 334 -23.02 -10.55 14.66
CA GLN A 334 -22.38 -11.45 15.62
C GLN A 334 -23.29 -11.73 16.82
N LEU A 335 -24.01 -10.73 17.34
CA LEU A 335 -25.03 -10.94 18.37
C LEU A 335 -26.16 -11.83 17.84
N ALA A 336 -26.62 -11.59 16.61
CA ALA A 336 -27.60 -12.47 15.96
C ALA A 336 -27.04 -13.89 15.76
N ALA A 337 -25.79 -14.04 15.31
CA ALA A 337 -25.14 -15.34 15.17
C ALA A 337 -24.97 -16.03 16.52
N VAL A 338 -24.54 -15.33 17.57
CA VAL A 338 -24.45 -15.84 18.95
C VAL A 338 -25.80 -16.29 19.48
N LEU A 339 -26.86 -15.52 19.23
CA LEU A 339 -28.24 -15.88 19.57
C LEU A 339 -28.75 -17.09 18.77
N LEU A 340 -28.28 -17.26 17.53
CA LEU A 340 -28.68 -18.36 16.64
C LEU A 340 -27.80 -19.63 16.81
N THR A 341 -26.58 -19.52 17.32
CA THR A 341 -25.59 -20.62 17.39
C THR A 341 -25.07 -20.91 18.79
N GLY A 342 -25.58 -20.26 19.84
CA GLY A 342 -25.29 -20.61 21.24
C GLY A 342 -23.95 -20.12 21.81
N GLY A 343 -23.43 -18.97 21.37
CA GLY A 343 -22.43 -18.22 22.16
C GLY A 343 -20.94 -18.56 22.02
N ALA A 344 -20.47 -18.94 20.83
CA ALA A 344 -19.06 -19.30 20.61
C ALA A 344 -18.17 -18.21 19.96
N ALA A 345 -18.41 -16.91 20.23
CA ALA A 345 -17.53 -15.83 19.76
C ALA A 345 -16.63 -15.31 20.90
N THR A 346 -15.32 -15.46 20.77
CA THR A 346 -14.33 -15.19 21.83
C THR A 346 -13.95 -13.70 21.97
N LEU A 347 -13.67 -13.28 23.21
CA LEU A 347 -13.29 -11.92 23.64
C LEU A 347 -12.11 -11.30 22.85
N GLY A 348 -11.23 -12.10 22.26
CA GLY A 348 -10.03 -11.62 21.55
C GLY A 348 -10.34 -10.84 20.26
N THR A 349 -11.43 -11.20 19.57
CA THR A 349 -11.88 -10.54 18.34
C THR A 349 -12.49 -9.16 18.64
N TYR A 350 -13.09 -8.98 19.82
CA TYR A 350 -13.71 -7.74 20.26
C TYR A 350 -12.67 -6.62 20.51
N TYR A 351 -11.53 -6.97 21.13
CA TYR A 351 -10.45 -6.00 21.38
C TYR A 351 -9.67 -5.60 20.11
N ALA A 352 -9.43 -6.53 19.19
CA ALA A 352 -8.79 -6.23 17.91
C ALA A 352 -9.65 -5.31 17.03
N LEU A 353 -10.99 -5.45 17.10
CA LEU A 353 -11.92 -4.58 16.40
C LEU A 353 -12.00 -3.20 17.04
N GLN A 354 -12.19 -3.09 18.36
CA GLN A 354 -12.39 -1.78 19.01
C GLN A 354 -11.15 -0.87 18.98
N TYR A 355 -9.95 -1.45 19.05
CA TYR A 355 -8.67 -0.71 19.06
C TYR A 355 -7.91 -0.75 17.72
N GLY A 356 -8.28 -1.64 16.79
CA GLY A 356 -7.73 -1.68 15.44
C GLY A 356 -8.20 -0.52 14.55
N PHE A 357 -9.25 0.21 14.93
CA PHE A 357 -9.79 1.33 14.15
C PHE A 357 -8.86 2.55 14.08
N TYR A 358 -8.03 2.78 15.09
CA TYR A 358 -7.32 4.05 15.26
C TYR A 358 -5.80 3.92 15.16
N GLY A 359 -5.26 2.70 15.26
CA GLY A 359 -3.83 2.50 15.53
C GLY A 359 -3.01 1.76 14.47
N LEU A 360 -3.62 0.89 13.66
CA LEU A 360 -2.89 0.01 12.77
C LEU A 360 -3.68 -0.14 11.48
N GLY A 361 -3.31 0.64 10.46
CA GLY A 361 -3.63 0.40 9.06
C GLY A 361 -5.07 -0.04 8.80
N LEU A 362 -5.90 0.89 8.33
CA LEU A 362 -7.02 0.62 7.44
C LEU A 362 -6.54 0.01 6.11
N VAL A 363 -5.83 -1.12 6.20
CA VAL A 363 -5.59 -2.14 5.19
C VAL A 363 -6.65 -3.23 5.36
N LEU A 364 -7.84 -2.87 5.87
CA LEU A 364 -9.06 -3.57 5.45
C LEU A 364 -9.36 -3.07 4.05
N SER A 365 -8.67 -3.70 3.09
CA SER A 365 -8.74 -3.53 1.64
C SER A 365 -9.61 -2.34 1.22
N LEU A 366 -9.00 -1.16 1.13
CA LEU A 366 -9.65 0.06 0.64
C LEU A 366 -10.40 -0.17 -0.69
N ASP A 367 -10.00 -1.18 -1.47
CA ASP A 367 -10.68 -1.67 -2.67
C ASP A 367 -12.12 -2.18 -2.45
N LEU A 368 -12.46 -2.73 -1.28
CA LEU A 368 -13.80 -3.32 -1.02
C LEU A 368 -14.91 -2.26 -0.83
N LEU A 369 -14.55 -0.99 -0.59
CA LEU A 369 -15.54 0.05 -0.29
C LEU A 369 -15.84 1.02 -1.45
N GLY A 370 -15.09 0.96 -2.57
CA GLY A 370 -15.22 1.84 -3.75
C GLY A 370 -14.93 3.33 -3.51
N VAL A 371 -15.21 3.82 -2.30
CA VAL A 371 -15.16 5.21 -1.88
C VAL A 371 -13.76 5.70 -1.55
N SER A 372 -12.82 4.79 -1.29
CA SER A 372 -11.40 5.15 -1.23
C SER A 372 -10.92 5.74 -2.55
N ARG A 373 -11.28 5.13 -3.69
CA ARG A 373 -10.89 5.62 -5.02
C ARG A 373 -11.52 6.96 -5.34
N GLU A 374 -12.80 7.14 -5.01
CA GLU A 374 -13.48 8.43 -5.17
C GLU A 374 -12.82 9.53 -4.33
N PHE A 375 -12.42 9.22 -3.09
CA PHE A 375 -11.72 10.17 -2.22
C PHE A 375 -10.31 10.50 -2.73
N GLU A 376 -9.56 9.54 -3.27
CA GLU A 376 -8.26 9.83 -3.89
C GLU A 376 -8.42 10.72 -5.12
N LEU A 377 -9.39 10.44 -6.01
CA LEU A 377 -9.63 11.28 -7.20
C LEU A 377 -10.08 12.70 -6.84
N GLU A 378 -10.95 12.84 -5.83
CA GLU A 378 -11.35 14.14 -5.29
C GLU A 378 -10.16 14.87 -4.64
N ALA A 379 -9.32 14.15 -3.88
CA ALA A 379 -8.12 14.73 -3.26
C ALA A 379 -7.05 15.12 -4.29
N ASP A 380 -6.84 14.32 -5.34
CA ASP A 380 -5.92 14.63 -6.45
C ASP A 380 -6.37 15.91 -7.18
N GLN A 381 -7.67 16.02 -7.51
CA GLN A 381 -8.23 17.19 -8.18
C GLN A 381 -8.05 18.47 -7.34
N LEU A 382 -8.49 18.42 -6.09
CA LEU A 382 -8.39 19.57 -5.18
C LEU A 382 -6.95 19.90 -4.81
N GLY A 383 -6.10 18.89 -4.61
CA GLY A 383 -4.68 19.05 -4.30
C GLY A 383 -3.93 19.78 -5.41
N VAL A 384 -4.17 19.42 -6.68
CA VAL A 384 -3.65 20.15 -7.84
C VAL A 384 -4.10 21.61 -7.84
N GLN A 385 -5.39 21.84 -7.59
CA GLN A 385 -5.95 23.21 -7.51
C GLN A 385 -5.31 24.02 -6.38
N TYR A 386 -5.12 23.44 -5.20
CA TYR A 386 -4.54 24.12 -4.04
C TYR A 386 -3.06 24.42 -4.22
N ALA A 387 -2.28 23.48 -4.77
CA ALA A 387 -0.87 23.71 -5.11
C ALA A 387 -0.73 24.87 -6.11
N TRP A 388 -1.52 24.84 -7.19
CA TRP A 388 -1.53 25.92 -8.18
C TRP A 388 -1.97 27.27 -7.60
N ASN A 389 -3.01 27.28 -6.77
CA ASN A 389 -3.51 28.50 -6.14
C ASN A 389 -2.47 29.09 -5.16
N ALA A 390 -1.77 28.23 -4.43
CA ALA A 390 -0.63 28.58 -3.56
C ALA A 390 0.63 29.02 -4.33
N GLY A 391 0.64 28.88 -5.66
CA GLY A 391 1.72 29.32 -6.54
C GLY A 391 2.79 28.28 -6.79
N TYR A 392 2.52 27.00 -6.53
CA TYR A 392 3.44 25.90 -6.80
C TYR A 392 3.14 25.20 -8.13
N ASP A 393 4.16 24.68 -8.79
CA ASP A 393 4.02 23.85 -10.00
C ASP A 393 3.19 22.58 -9.69
N PRO A 394 1.95 22.47 -10.19
CA PRO A 394 1.06 21.35 -9.85
C PRO A 394 1.56 20.00 -10.40
N SER A 395 2.49 20.00 -11.37
CA SER A 395 3.08 18.76 -11.87
C SER A 395 3.99 18.07 -10.83
N GLY A 396 4.33 18.77 -9.73
CA GLY A 396 5.08 18.21 -8.61
C GLY A 396 4.44 16.94 -8.02
N PHE A 397 3.10 16.89 -7.94
CA PHE A 397 2.41 15.70 -7.42
C PHE A 397 2.60 14.48 -8.33
N ILE A 398 2.46 14.63 -9.66
CA ILE A 398 2.71 13.54 -10.62
C ILE A 398 4.17 13.10 -10.57
N ARG A 399 5.13 14.03 -10.47
CA ARG A 399 6.57 13.68 -10.36
C ARG A 399 6.86 12.88 -9.08
N PHE A 400 6.34 13.33 -7.95
CA PHE A 400 6.49 12.61 -6.68
C PHE A 400 5.87 11.22 -6.77
N PHE A 401 4.64 11.14 -7.28
CA PHE A 401 3.93 9.88 -7.45
C PHE A 401 4.69 8.91 -8.36
N ASP A 402 5.17 9.37 -9.52
CA ASP A 402 5.93 8.53 -10.46
C ASP A 402 7.21 7.99 -9.81
N ARG A 403 7.97 8.85 -9.11
CA ARG A 403 9.17 8.47 -8.36
C ARG A 403 8.85 7.44 -7.28
N MET A 404 7.82 7.68 -6.48
CA MET A 404 7.39 6.74 -5.45
C MET A 404 6.92 5.44 -6.09
N ALA A 405 6.26 5.51 -7.24
CA ALA A 405 5.79 4.36 -8.00
C ALA A 405 6.94 3.60 -8.70
N THR A 406 8.19 3.98 -8.42
CA THR A 406 9.41 3.21 -8.67
C THR A 406 9.97 2.65 -7.35
N ARG A 407 11.17 2.06 -7.41
CA ARG A 407 11.78 1.36 -6.27
C ARG A 407 12.01 2.23 -5.02
N GLU A 408 12.18 3.53 -5.16
CA GLU A 408 12.37 4.42 -4.00
C GLU A 408 11.20 4.38 -3.03
N GLY A 409 9.97 4.25 -3.53
CA GLY A 409 8.82 4.02 -2.68
C GLY A 409 8.78 2.57 -2.19
N TYR A 410 8.88 1.59 -3.10
CA TYR A 410 8.49 0.22 -2.76
C TYR A 410 9.43 -0.57 -1.83
N VAL A 411 10.75 -0.32 -1.88
CA VAL A 411 11.74 -1.11 -1.10
C VAL A 411 12.09 -0.42 0.23
N ASN A 412 11.94 0.90 0.32
CA ASN A 412 12.21 1.68 1.54
C ASN A 412 10.98 1.80 2.46
N GLY A 413 9.95 0.98 2.25
CA GLY A 413 8.75 0.98 3.08
C GLY A 413 7.81 2.15 2.78
N ALA A 414 7.45 2.40 1.51
CA ALA A 414 6.39 3.37 1.22
C ALA A 414 5.04 2.87 1.75
N SER A 415 4.78 3.24 3.00
CA SER A 415 3.45 3.38 3.57
C SER A 415 2.53 4.18 2.63
N TRP A 416 3.07 5.13 1.84
CA TRP A 416 2.32 5.95 0.90
C TRP A 416 1.38 5.17 -0.02
N PHE A 417 1.81 4.12 -0.74
CA PHE A 417 0.87 3.37 -1.61
C PHE A 417 -0.01 2.37 -0.87
N ARG A 418 0.30 2.07 0.39
CA ARG A 418 -0.64 1.31 1.23
C ARG A 418 -1.85 2.16 1.59
N THR A 419 -1.67 3.48 1.71
CA THR A 419 -2.74 4.44 2.00
C THR A 419 -3.32 5.08 0.74
N HIS A 420 -2.52 5.26 -0.31
CA HIS A 420 -2.87 5.95 -1.56
C HIS A 420 -2.50 5.09 -2.79
N PRO A 421 -3.29 4.05 -3.14
CA PRO A 421 -2.92 3.11 -4.20
C PRO A 421 -2.79 3.78 -5.58
N PRO A 422 -1.88 3.30 -6.45
CA PRO A 422 -1.71 3.87 -7.77
C PRO A 422 -2.64 3.23 -8.80
N PHE A 423 -3.30 4.06 -9.61
CA PHE A 423 -4.11 3.59 -10.74
C PHE A 423 -4.21 4.64 -11.85
N TYR A 424 -4.47 4.18 -13.06
CA TYR A 424 -4.53 4.98 -14.30
C TYR A 424 -5.35 6.28 -14.13
N ALA A 425 -6.55 6.17 -13.56
CA ALA A 425 -7.45 7.32 -13.48
C ALA A 425 -6.92 8.46 -12.61
N ARG A 426 -6.09 8.21 -11.58
CA ARG A 426 -5.46 9.28 -10.78
C ARG A 426 -4.57 10.16 -11.65
N MET A 427 -3.66 9.54 -12.39
CA MET A 427 -2.70 10.27 -13.23
C MET A 427 -3.39 11.04 -14.33
N VAL A 428 -4.38 10.43 -14.99
CA VAL A 428 -5.14 11.07 -16.07
C VAL A 428 -6.01 12.21 -15.55
N GLN A 429 -6.74 12.03 -14.44
CA GLN A 429 -7.56 13.09 -13.88
C GLN A 429 -6.71 14.24 -13.33
N THR A 430 -5.58 13.93 -12.70
CA THR A 430 -4.59 14.93 -12.25
C THR A 430 -4.07 15.73 -13.46
N ARG A 431 -3.63 15.07 -14.53
CA ARG A 431 -3.15 15.73 -15.74
C ARG A 431 -4.24 16.56 -16.42
N ARG A 432 -5.45 16.02 -16.49
CA ARG A 432 -6.63 16.72 -17.03
C ARG A 432 -6.94 17.98 -16.23
N GLU A 433 -6.95 17.91 -14.90
CA GLU A 433 -7.18 19.08 -14.05
C GLU A 433 -6.09 20.13 -14.25
N MET A 434 -4.82 19.72 -14.36
CA MET A 434 -3.73 20.65 -14.69
C MET A 434 -3.93 21.37 -16.03
N MET A 435 -4.49 20.71 -17.04
CA MET A 435 -4.80 21.32 -18.35
C MET A 435 -5.97 22.31 -18.29
N PHE A 436 -6.82 22.22 -17.27
CA PHE A 436 -7.96 23.12 -17.05
C PHE A 436 -7.62 24.34 -16.19
N LEU A 437 -6.47 24.32 -15.51
CA LEU A 437 -6.00 25.46 -14.75
C LEU A 437 -5.45 26.54 -15.69
N PRO A 438 -5.75 27.82 -15.46
CA PRO A 438 -5.15 28.91 -16.21
C PRO A 438 -3.63 28.90 -16.09
N GLU A 439 -2.95 29.28 -17.17
CA GLU A 439 -1.51 29.51 -17.13
C GLU A 439 -1.19 30.60 -16.10
N LYS A 440 -0.20 30.31 -15.24
CA LYS A 440 0.26 31.21 -14.19
C LYS A 440 1.77 31.32 -14.30
N PRO A 441 2.33 32.51 -14.63
CA PRO A 441 3.77 32.67 -14.67
C PRO A 441 4.36 32.61 -13.27
N GLY A 442 5.62 32.19 -13.16
CA GLY A 442 6.35 32.18 -11.89
C GLY A 442 5.88 31.14 -10.88
N LEU A 443 5.28 30.03 -11.34
CA LEU A 443 5.02 28.88 -10.46
C LEU A 443 6.33 28.38 -9.84
N ILE A 444 6.30 28.20 -8.53
CA ILE A 444 7.44 27.76 -7.73
C ILE A 444 7.62 26.27 -7.95
N ARG A 445 8.74 25.90 -8.56
CA ARG A 445 9.24 24.52 -8.58
C ARG A 445 10.13 24.25 -7.37
N GLU A 446 11.01 25.20 -7.08
CA GLU A 446 12.01 25.12 -6.03
C GLU A 446 12.38 26.55 -5.59
N SER A 447 12.53 26.76 -4.29
CA SER A 447 13.05 27.99 -3.71
C SER A 447 14.41 27.79 -3.03
N ASP A 448 15.12 28.87 -2.77
CA ASP A 448 16.34 28.82 -1.95
C ASP A 448 16.05 28.44 -0.49
N GLU A 449 14.82 28.67 -0.01
CA GLU A 449 14.39 28.21 1.30
C GLU A 449 14.33 26.69 1.36
N PHE A 450 13.76 26.05 0.33
CA PHE A 450 13.77 24.59 0.19
C PHE A 450 15.19 24.02 0.17
N LYS A 451 16.12 24.65 -0.55
CA LYS A 451 17.52 24.21 -0.60
C LYS A 451 18.20 24.27 0.77
N ARG A 452 17.98 25.35 1.54
CA ARG A 452 18.46 25.46 2.92
C ARG A 452 17.83 24.40 3.82
N PHE A 453 16.53 24.17 3.67
CA PHE A 453 15.81 23.10 4.35
C PHE A 453 16.40 21.72 4.05
N LYS A 454 16.67 21.36 2.78
CA LYS A 454 17.29 20.08 2.40
C LYS A 454 18.71 19.93 2.98
N ALA A 455 19.49 21.01 2.99
CA ALA A 455 20.83 20.99 3.58
C ALA A 455 20.80 20.74 5.09
N GLU A 456 19.82 21.32 5.80
CA GLU A 456 19.62 21.06 7.23
C GLU A 456 19.09 19.66 7.50
N LEU A 457 18.11 19.21 6.70
CA LEU A 457 17.57 17.85 6.76
C LEU A 457 18.67 16.80 6.58
N ALA A 458 19.60 17.00 5.65
CA ALA A 458 20.70 16.06 5.43
C ALA A 458 21.55 15.80 6.68
N LYS A 459 21.78 16.83 7.53
CA LYS A 459 22.49 16.68 8.80
C LYS A 459 21.68 15.84 9.79
N VAL A 460 20.39 16.11 9.90
CA VAL A 460 19.46 15.37 10.77
C VAL A 460 19.34 13.91 10.31
N THR A 461 19.27 13.66 9.00
CA THR A 461 19.28 12.31 8.43
C THR A 461 20.57 11.58 8.78
N ALA A 462 21.73 12.21 8.62
CA ALA A 462 23.02 11.60 8.95
C ALA A 462 23.12 11.26 10.45
N GLN A 463 22.68 12.17 11.33
CA GLN A 463 22.62 11.92 12.77
C GLN A 463 21.65 10.77 13.10
N ALA A 464 20.44 10.79 12.53
CA ALA A 464 19.45 9.74 12.77
C ALA A 464 19.93 8.36 12.31
N GLN A 465 20.65 8.29 11.18
CA GLN A 465 21.28 7.05 10.70
C GLN A 465 22.36 6.56 11.67
N GLU A 466 23.16 7.46 12.23
CA GLU A 466 24.19 7.09 13.20
C GLU A 466 23.59 6.65 14.55
N GLU A 467 22.57 7.33 15.03
CA GLU A 467 21.82 6.92 16.22
C GLU A 467 21.13 5.56 16.01
N GLU A 468 20.55 5.29 14.83
CA GLU A 468 19.91 4.02 14.51
C GLU A 468 20.91 2.85 14.52
N LYS A 469 22.17 3.07 14.09
CA LYS A 469 23.24 2.07 14.23
C LYS A 469 23.56 1.74 15.69
N ASN A 470 23.44 2.73 16.58
CA ASN A 470 23.82 2.63 17.99
C ASN A 470 22.64 2.32 18.94
N LYS A 471 21.40 2.29 18.44
CA LYS A 471 20.19 2.06 19.26
C LYS A 471 20.09 0.61 19.75
N PRO A 472 19.88 0.37 21.06
CA PRO A 472 19.53 -0.95 21.57
C PRO A 472 18.19 -1.38 20.99
N SER A 473 18.18 -2.48 20.23
CA SER A 473 16.94 -3.07 19.72
C SER A 473 16.44 -4.15 20.68
N LEU A 474 15.11 -4.31 20.83
CA LEU A 474 14.52 -5.48 21.51
C LEU A 474 14.85 -6.79 20.77
N LEU A 475 15.21 -6.65 19.50
CA LEU A 475 15.91 -7.63 18.66
C LEU A 475 17.34 -7.11 18.44
N ALA A 476 18.09 -6.87 19.52
CA ALA A 476 19.47 -6.39 19.44
C ALA A 476 20.19 -7.29 18.43
N PRO A 477 20.73 -6.73 17.33
CA PRO A 477 21.52 -7.53 16.44
C PRO A 477 22.64 -8.13 17.29
N VAL A 478 22.76 -9.45 17.29
CA VAL A 478 23.79 -10.14 18.04
C VAL A 478 25.12 -9.57 17.57
N GLN A 479 25.88 -8.95 18.49
CA GLN A 479 27.07 -8.18 18.14
C GLN A 479 28.08 -9.08 17.40
N GLY A 480 28.60 -8.57 16.29
CA GLY A 480 29.54 -9.29 15.42
C GLY A 480 28.88 -10.24 14.41
N CYS A 481 27.54 -10.29 14.30
CA CYS A 481 26.90 -11.00 13.19
C CYS A 481 26.97 -10.17 11.91
N PRO A 482 27.43 -10.74 10.78
CA PRO A 482 27.31 -10.08 9.50
C PRO A 482 25.82 -9.90 9.17
N ALA A 483 25.44 -8.68 8.77
CA ALA A 483 24.12 -8.43 8.24
C ALA A 483 23.89 -9.33 7.02
N PRO A 484 22.68 -9.88 6.83
CA PRO A 484 22.40 -10.63 5.62
C PRO A 484 22.53 -9.69 4.43
N GLU A 485 23.00 -10.20 3.30
CA GLU A 485 22.93 -9.47 2.05
C GLU A 485 21.45 -9.17 1.77
N LYS A 486 21.09 -7.89 1.91
CA LYS A 486 19.73 -7.44 1.62
C LYS A 486 19.54 -7.56 0.12
N ILE A 487 18.30 -7.81 -0.31
CA ILE A 487 17.97 -7.69 -1.72
C ILE A 487 18.18 -6.24 -2.13
N GLU A 488 19.35 -5.97 -2.70
CA GLU A 488 19.72 -4.69 -3.23
C GLU A 488 19.18 -4.53 -4.65
N TYR A 489 18.92 -3.28 -5.00
CA TYR A 489 18.49 -2.85 -6.30
C TYR A 489 19.25 -1.55 -6.57
N LYS A 490 19.23 -1.03 -7.80
CA LYS A 490 19.81 0.29 -8.10
C LYS A 490 18.70 1.22 -8.63
N PRO A 491 18.65 2.50 -8.24
CA PRO A 491 17.69 3.45 -8.83
C PRO A 491 17.67 3.33 -10.35
N GLY A 492 16.49 3.31 -10.95
CA GLY A 492 16.32 3.13 -12.40
C GLY A 492 16.40 1.70 -12.93
N GLN A 493 16.74 0.69 -12.12
CA GLN A 493 16.53 -0.70 -12.54
C GLN A 493 15.02 -1.01 -12.65
N PRO A 494 14.58 -2.03 -13.40
CA PRO A 494 13.21 -2.54 -13.37
C PRO A 494 12.98 -3.54 -12.23
N ILE A 495 11.78 -3.58 -11.61
CA ILE A 495 11.48 -4.54 -10.52
C ILE A 495 11.65 -6.01 -10.95
N GLU A 496 11.60 -6.28 -12.25
CA GLU A 496 11.84 -7.58 -12.85
C GLU A 496 13.26 -8.12 -12.56
N THR A 497 14.25 -7.27 -12.30
CA THR A 497 15.63 -7.70 -11.99
C THR A 497 15.71 -8.53 -10.72
N ILE A 498 14.82 -8.27 -9.75
CA ILE A 498 14.77 -9.02 -8.48
C ILE A 498 13.87 -10.25 -8.58
N CYS A 499 13.18 -10.45 -9.70
CA CYS A 499 12.26 -11.55 -9.94
C CYS A 499 12.93 -12.80 -10.54
N SER A 500 14.22 -12.73 -10.86
CA SER A 500 14.97 -13.90 -11.33
C SER A 500 15.40 -14.80 -10.17
N PRO A 501 15.36 -16.14 -10.35
CA PRO A 501 15.83 -17.09 -9.35
C PRO A 501 17.34 -16.94 -9.04
N SER A 502 18.09 -16.28 -9.93
CA SER A 502 19.50 -15.95 -9.80
C SER A 502 19.70 -14.43 -9.70
N GLY A 503 19.52 -13.89 -8.50
CA GLY A 503 20.24 -12.69 -8.07
C GLY A 503 21.37 -13.21 -7.18
N SER A 504 22.61 -12.87 -7.57
CA SER A 504 23.91 -13.20 -6.96
C SER A 504 23.91 -13.48 -5.47
#